data_AF-A0A3N0A038-F1
#
_entry.id   AF-A0A3N0A038-F1
#
_cell.length_a   1.000
_cell.length_b   1.000
_cell.length_c   1.000
_cell.angle_alpha   90.00
_cell.angle_beta   90.00
_cell.angle_gamma   90.00
#
_symmetry.space_group_name_H-M   'P 1'
#
loop_
_entity.id
_entity.type
_entity.pdbx_description
1 polymer ?
#
loop_
_entity_poly.entity_id
_entity_poly.type
_entity_poly.pdbx_seq_one_letter_code
_entity_poly.pdbx_strand_id
1 'polypeptide(L)'
;GDPYIATTHIELRSRAITQGITTSTIHAPSALTAIVGECGLHFYKVGRVATIMGGESFSTPYYTTYKNMVQGGHTILLLEYDQEREFFLDPKDALTGLLEAEKGQTRNVIGQSTYCIIASRIGSADQKITAGMISSIVKTDFGGPPHTVIIPGSLHFTESDALDASCVCIDSPTGNTVEKISAQMIAKYVPMVREALNKARTTHAGRHDEILENAELYIRDAEKFLADGQDEVAVLSIGYADGLIDALRMADGLEPKM
;
A
#
# COMPACT_ATOMS: atom_id res chain seq x y z
N GLY A 1 -24.88 -12.33 1.66
CA GLY A 1 -23.69 -12.05 0.83
C GLY A 1 -23.51 -13.16 -0.19
N ASP A 2 -22.54 -13.01 -1.09
CA ASP A 2 -22.15 -14.07 -2.03
C ASP A 2 -21.39 -15.20 -1.29
N PRO A 3 -21.68 -16.48 -1.56
CA PRO A 3 -21.05 -17.58 -0.86
C PRO A 3 -19.54 -17.70 -1.10
N TYR A 4 -18.96 -17.09 -2.14
CA TYR A 4 -17.54 -17.24 -2.52
C TYR A 4 -16.70 -15.96 -2.40
N ILE A 5 -17.30 -14.85 -2.02
CA ILE A 5 -16.57 -13.60 -1.85
C ILE A 5 -16.18 -13.45 -0.38
N ALA A 6 -14.86 -13.43 -0.13
CA ALA A 6 -14.26 -13.33 1.20
C ALA A 6 -14.69 -14.46 2.17
N THR A 7 -14.81 -15.69 1.67
CA THR A 7 -15.12 -16.89 2.46
C THR A 7 -14.25 -18.08 2.04
N THR A 8 -14.30 -19.16 2.82
CA THR A 8 -13.64 -20.44 2.50
C THR A 8 -14.61 -21.49 1.93
N HIS A 9 -15.87 -21.14 1.64
CA HIS A 9 -16.89 -22.12 1.19
C HIS A 9 -16.55 -22.81 -0.14
N ILE A 10 -15.63 -22.24 -0.92
CA ILE A 10 -15.12 -22.90 -2.13
C ILE A 10 -14.37 -24.20 -1.80
N GLU A 11 -13.70 -24.28 -0.64
CA GLU A 11 -13.06 -25.51 -0.16
C GLU A 11 -14.11 -26.58 0.13
N LEU A 12 -15.18 -26.22 0.85
CA LEU A 12 -16.29 -27.13 1.15
C LEU A 12 -16.91 -27.69 -0.13
N ARG A 13 -17.18 -26.83 -1.11
CA ARG A 13 -17.71 -27.27 -2.41
C ARG A 13 -16.72 -28.18 -3.15
N SER A 14 -15.43 -27.84 -3.14
CA SER A 14 -14.41 -28.64 -3.81
C SER A 14 -14.34 -30.05 -3.22
N ARG A 15 -14.39 -30.17 -1.89
CA ARG A 15 -14.41 -31.44 -1.17
C ARG A 15 -15.69 -32.25 -1.44
N ALA A 16 -16.85 -31.61 -1.55
CA ALA A 16 -18.08 -32.30 -1.93
C ALA A 16 -18.00 -32.88 -3.35
N ILE A 17 -17.46 -32.12 -4.31
CA ILE A 17 -17.29 -32.56 -5.70
C ILE A 17 -16.34 -33.77 -5.77
N THR A 18 -15.21 -33.76 -5.04
CA THR A 18 -14.27 -34.89 -5.06
C THR A 18 -14.84 -36.18 -4.44
N GLN A 19 -15.88 -36.06 -3.61
CA GLN A 19 -16.63 -37.19 -3.05
C GLN A 19 -17.82 -37.63 -3.92
N GLY A 20 -17.97 -37.08 -5.13
CA GLY A 20 -19.07 -37.40 -6.03
C GLY A 20 -20.41 -36.80 -5.61
N ILE A 21 -20.42 -35.85 -4.67
CA ILE A 21 -21.63 -35.17 -4.22
C ILE A 21 -21.96 -34.04 -5.22
N THR A 22 -23.17 -34.07 -5.76
CA THR A 22 -23.64 -33.02 -6.66
C THR A 22 -23.85 -31.72 -5.88
N THR A 23 -23.30 -30.62 -6.39
CA THR A 23 -23.42 -29.29 -5.76
C THR A 23 -23.96 -28.27 -6.75
N SER A 24 -24.68 -27.27 -6.23
CA SER A 24 -25.13 -26.09 -6.95
C SER A 24 -24.93 -24.86 -6.08
N THR A 25 -24.73 -23.70 -6.72
CA THR A 25 -24.46 -22.44 -6.05
C THR A 25 -25.46 -21.39 -6.51
N ILE A 26 -26.06 -20.69 -5.56
CA ILE A 26 -26.87 -19.50 -5.81
C ILE A 26 -26.05 -18.29 -5.42
N HIS A 27 -25.69 -17.48 -6.42
CA HIS A 27 -24.96 -16.24 -6.21
C HIS A 27 -25.88 -15.14 -5.70
N ALA A 28 -25.28 -14.17 -5.00
CA ALA A 28 -26.00 -13.03 -4.42
C ALA A 28 -25.09 -11.78 -4.40
N PRO A 29 -25.64 -10.58 -4.18
CA PRO A 29 -24.83 -9.40 -3.94
C PRO A 29 -23.85 -9.62 -2.77
N SER A 30 -22.60 -9.20 -2.98
CA SER A 30 -21.55 -9.27 -1.96
C SER A 30 -21.41 -7.93 -1.22
N ALA A 31 -20.86 -7.97 -0.01
CA ALA A 31 -20.52 -6.76 0.72
C ALA A 31 -19.54 -5.89 -0.09
N LEU A 32 -18.54 -6.49 -0.76
CA LEU A 32 -17.57 -5.76 -1.58
C LEU A 32 -18.24 -4.96 -2.71
N THR A 33 -19.15 -5.59 -3.45
CA THR A 33 -19.88 -4.92 -4.53
C THR A 33 -20.77 -3.79 -4.01
N ALA A 34 -21.42 -4.00 -2.86
CA ALA A 34 -22.26 -2.98 -2.24
C ALA A 34 -21.42 -1.80 -1.71
N ILE A 35 -20.33 -2.08 -0.99
CA ILE A 35 -19.42 -1.07 -0.45
C ILE A 35 -18.89 -0.16 -1.56
N VAL A 36 -18.38 -0.74 -2.65
CA VAL A 36 -17.83 0.04 -3.77
C VAL A 36 -18.92 0.90 -4.43
N GLY A 37 -20.10 0.32 -4.64
CA GLY A 37 -21.23 1.03 -5.25
C GLY A 37 -21.77 2.18 -4.40
N GLU A 38 -22.00 1.94 -3.11
CA GLU A 38 -22.53 2.95 -2.19
C GLU A 38 -21.53 4.08 -1.93
N CYS A 39 -20.22 3.79 -1.94
CA CYS A 39 -19.17 4.81 -1.88
C CYS A 39 -18.98 5.57 -3.20
N GLY A 40 -19.67 5.23 -4.28
CA GLY A 40 -19.54 5.89 -5.58
C GLY A 40 -18.17 5.68 -6.27
N LEU A 41 -17.41 4.67 -5.83
CA LEU A 41 -16.10 4.37 -6.39
C LEU A 41 -16.23 3.52 -7.66
N HIS A 42 -15.32 3.73 -8.61
CA HIS A 42 -15.27 2.93 -9.82
C HIS A 42 -14.73 1.54 -9.51
N PHE A 43 -15.55 0.52 -9.77
CA PHE A 43 -15.17 -0.87 -9.52
C PHE A 43 -13.90 -1.30 -10.25
N TYR A 44 -13.65 -0.79 -11.46
CA TYR A 44 -12.42 -1.07 -12.23
C TYR A 44 -11.13 -0.56 -11.59
N LYS A 45 -11.25 0.35 -10.62
CA LYS A 45 -10.12 0.89 -9.86
C LYS A 45 -9.94 0.18 -8.53
N VAL A 46 -10.79 -0.79 -8.19
CA VAL A 46 -10.59 -1.60 -6.98
C VAL A 46 -9.38 -2.52 -7.20
N GLY A 47 -8.35 -2.29 -6.38
CA GLY A 47 -7.15 -3.11 -6.36
C GLY A 47 -7.33 -4.38 -5.54
N ARG A 48 -6.22 -4.99 -5.14
CA ARG A 48 -6.25 -6.17 -4.27
C ARG A 48 -6.90 -5.82 -2.93
N VAL A 49 -7.87 -6.63 -2.51
CA VAL A 49 -8.51 -6.56 -1.19
C VAL A 49 -7.63 -7.24 -0.15
N ALA A 50 -7.59 -6.70 1.08
CA ALA A 50 -6.94 -7.33 2.22
C ALA A 50 -7.85 -7.30 3.45
N THR A 51 -7.52 -8.12 4.45
CA THR A 51 -8.21 -8.16 5.75
C THR A 51 -7.24 -7.71 6.84
N ILE A 52 -7.70 -6.89 7.77
CA ILE A 52 -6.97 -6.49 8.96
C ILE A 52 -7.55 -7.26 10.15
N MET A 53 -6.68 -7.99 10.84
CA MET A 53 -7.02 -8.79 12.02
C MET A 53 -6.33 -8.23 13.26
N GLY A 54 -7.04 -8.24 14.38
CA GLY A 54 -6.54 -7.78 15.67
C GLY A 54 -5.37 -8.64 16.15
N GLY A 55 -4.30 -8.00 16.63
CA GLY A 55 -3.11 -8.69 17.14
C GLY A 55 -2.19 -9.29 16.08
N GLU A 56 -2.53 -9.22 14.79
CA GLU A 56 -1.65 -9.63 13.69
C GLU A 56 -0.80 -8.49 13.13
N SER A 57 0.17 -8.84 12.26
CA SER A 57 1.03 -7.86 11.59
C SER A 57 0.27 -7.08 10.52
N PHE A 58 0.33 -5.76 10.62
CA PHE A 58 -0.26 -4.83 9.65
C PHE A 58 0.56 -4.69 8.36
N SER A 59 1.68 -5.42 8.24
CA SER A 59 2.58 -5.35 7.08
C SER A 59 1.90 -5.73 5.77
N THR A 60 1.06 -6.77 5.78
CA THR A 60 0.35 -7.24 4.58
C THR A 60 -0.73 -6.25 4.12
N PRO A 61 -1.65 -5.78 4.98
CA PRO A 61 -2.56 -4.68 4.65
C PRO A 61 -1.84 -3.44 4.15
N TYR A 62 -0.80 -2.98 4.86
CA TYR A 62 0.00 -1.82 4.48
C TYR A 62 0.60 -1.96 3.07
N TYR A 63 1.26 -3.09 2.80
CA TYR A 63 1.92 -3.30 1.51
C TYR A 63 0.92 -3.51 0.37
N THR A 64 -0.26 -4.06 0.66
CA THR A 64 -1.37 -4.13 -0.29
C THR A 64 -1.87 -2.73 -0.64
N THR A 65 -2.07 -1.89 0.37
CA THR A 65 -2.44 -0.47 0.18
C THR A 65 -1.42 0.27 -0.67
N TYR A 66 -0.14 0.12 -0.36
CA TYR A 66 0.96 0.69 -1.16
C TYR A 66 0.87 0.28 -2.64
N LYS A 67 0.77 -1.03 -2.92
CA LYS A 67 0.74 -1.54 -4.30
C LYS A 67 -0.44 -1.02 -5.10
N ASN A 68 -1.61 -0.98 -4.48
CA ASN A 68 -2.80 -0.44 -5.13
C ASN A 68 -2.67 1.07 -5.38
N MET A 69 -2.21 1.84 -4.39
CA MET A 69 -2.04 3.29 -4.52
C MET A 69 -1.02 3.68 -5.60
N VAL A 70 0.09 2.94 -5.74
CA VAL A 70 1.05 3.13 -6.85
C VAL A 70 0.39 2.99 -8.22
N GLN A 71 -0.63 2.14 -8.33
CA GLN A 71 -1.39 1.93 -9.56
C GLN A 71 -2.63 2.85 -9.67
N GLY A 72 -2.80 3.79 -8.74
CA GLY A 72 -3.99 4.65 -8.67
C GLY A 72 -5.27 3.94 -8.25
N GLY A 73 -5.16 2.69 -7.77
CA GLY A 73 -6.30 1.86 -7.35
C GLY A 73 -6.71 2.07 -5.89
N HIS A 74 -7.97 1.79 -5.59
CA HIS A 74 -8.55 1.82 -4.26
C HIS A 74 -8.26 0.51 -3.53
N THR A 75 -7.95 0.62 -2.25
CA THR A 75 -7.74 -0.54 -1.39
C THR A 75 -8.91 -0.71 -0.46
N ILE A 76 -9.59 -1.86 -0.56
CA ILE A 76 -10.63 -2.25 0.38
C ILE A 76 -9.96 -3.12 1.46
N LEU A 77 -10.10 -2.67 2.71
CA LEU A 77 -9.54 -3.31 3.90
C LEU A 77 -10.71 -3.79 4.76
N LEU A 78 -11.02 -5.08 4.63
CA LEU A 78 -12.00 -5.75 5.48
C LEU A 78 -11.47 -5.80 6.91
N LEU A 79 -12.33 -5.52 7.89
CA LEU A 79 -11.96 -5.58 9.30
C LEU A 79 -12.44 -6.90 9.91
N GLU A 80 -11.65 -7.47 10.80
CA GLU A 80 -12.02 -8.67 11.53
C GLU A 80 -13.33 -8.47 12.29
N TYR A 81 -14.20 -9.47 12.15
CA TYR A 81 -15.49 -9.56 12.80
C TYR A 81 -15.71 -11.00 13.20
N ASP A 82 -15.82 -11.24 14.50
CA ASP A 82 -16.15 -12.53 15.10
C ASP A 82 -17.38 -12.36 15.97
N GLN A 83 -18.52 -12.83 15.44
CA GLN A 83 -19.79 -12.75 16.12
C GLN A 83 -19.86 -13.65 17.37
N GLU A 84 -19.16 -14.79 17.37
CA GLU A 84 -19.19 -15.74 18.50
C GLU A 84 -18.39 -15.22 19.69
N ARG A 85 -17.31 -14.48 19.42
CA ARG A 85 -16.46 -13.85 20.44
C ARG A 85 -16.89 -12.43 20.79
N GLU A 86 -17.99 -11.95 20.22
CA GLU A 86 -18.44 -10.55 20.30
C GLU A 86 -17.31 -9.54 20.00
N PHE A 87 -16.43 -9.91 19.08
CA PHE A 87 -15.25 -9.13 18.73
C PHE A 87 -15.42 -8.51 17.35
N PHE A 88 -15.03 -7.24 17.24
CA PHE A 88 -14.85 -6.57 15.97
C PHE A 88 -13.69 -5.60 16.07
N LEU A 89 -12.94 -5.46 14.99
CA LEU A 89 -11.87 -4.47 14.95
C LEU A 89 -12.46 -3.08 14.66
N ASP A 90 -12.25 -2.14 15.58
CA ASP A 90 -12.67 -0.75 15.41
C ASP A 90 -11.86 -0.11 14.25
N PRO A 91 -12.51 0.63 13.32
CA PRO A 91 -11.80 1.35 12.26
C PRO A 91 -10.67 2.25 12.76
N LYS A 92 -10.79 2.85 13.96
CA LYS A 92 -9.73 3.69 14.55
C LYS A 92 -8.48 2.88 14.88
N ASP A 93 -8.65 1.67 15.40
CA ASP A 93 -7.54 0.77 15.71
C ASP A 93 -6.88 0.28 14.42
N ALA A 94 -7.68 0.00 13.39
CA ALA A 94 -7.18 -0.37 12.08
C ALA A 94 -6.33 0.77 11.44
N LEU A 95 -6.82 2.01 11.48
CA LEU A 95 -6.08 3.18 10.98
C LEU A 95 -4.81 3.45 11.79
N THR A 96 -4.88 3.32 13.13
CA THR A 96 -3.73 3.48 14.01
C THR A 96 -2.67 2.42 13.72
N GLY A 97 -3.06 1.15 13.57
CA GLY A 97 -2.14 0.08 13.22
C GLY A 97 -1.46 0.28 11.85
N LEU A 98 -2.16 0.84 10.87
CA LEU A 98 -1.56 1.22 9.58
C LEU A 98 -0.53 2.36 9.73
N LEU A 99 -0.79 3.35 10.58
CA LEU A 99 0.16 4.42 10.89
C LEU A 99 1.39 3.90 11.64
N GLU A 100 1.22 2.93 12.55
CA GLU A 100 2.37 2.28 13.21
C GLU A 100 3.18 1.43 12.22
N ALA A 101 2.52 0.74 11.29
CA ALA A 101 3.19 0.02 10.22
C ALA A 101 4.03 0.96 9.34
N GLU A 102 3.54 2.17 9.04
CA GLU A 102 4.32 3.20 8.34
C GLU A 102 5.61 3.55 9.09
N LYS A 103 5.58 3.73 10.42
CA LYS A 103 6.80 4.08 11.19
C LYS A 103 7.89 3.01 11.07
N GLY A 104 7.51 1.75 10.95
CA GLY A 104 8.45 0.65 10.74
C GLY A 104 8.99 0.56 9.30
N GLN A 105 8.27 1.11 8.33
CA GLN A 105 8.62 1.03 6.90
C GLN A 105 9.30 2.30 6.38
N THR A 106 8.92 3.49 6.86
CA THR A 106 9.46 4.81 6.49
C THR A 106 9.42 5.11 4.98
N ARG A 107 8.28 4.84 4.34
CA ARG A 107 8.06 4.92 2.87
C ARG A 107 7.05 5.98 2.45
N ASN A 108 6.53 6.75 3.42
CA ASN A 108 5.54 7.81 3.23
C ASN A 108 4.30 7.35 2.44
N VAL A 109 3.80 6.14 2.71
CA VAL A 109 2.61 5.59 2.03
C VAL A 109 1.34 6.02 2.75
N ILE A 110 1.31 5.85 4.07
CA ILE A 110 0.14 6.16 4.90
C ILE A 110 0.56 7.13 5.99
N GLY A 111 -0.14 8.26 6.09
CA GLY A 111 0.13 9.30 7.08
C GLY A 111 -1.15 9.94 7.60
N GLN A 112 -0.98 10.92 8.49
CA GLN A 112 -2.11 11.63 9.11
C GLN A 112 -2.99 12.38 8.10
N SER A 113 -2.42 12.76 6.95
CA SER A 113 -3.10 13.42 5.84
C SER A 113 -3.66 12.45 4.79
N THR A 114 -3.48 11.14 4.96
CA THR A 114 -4.04 10.14 4.03
C THR A 114 -5.56 10.19 4.11
N TYR A 115 -6.20 10.34 2.97
CA TYR A 115 -7.65 10.32 2.84
C TYR A 115 -8.17 8.88 2.95
N CYS A 116 -9.23 8.65 3.70
CA CYS A 116 -9.83 7.34 3.87
C CYS A 116 -11.35 7.43 3.96
N ILE A 117 -12.01 6.31 3.69
CA ILE A 117 -13.46 6.17 3.74
C ILE A 117 -13.78 5.01 4.68
N ILE A 118 -14.67 5.22 5.62
CA ILE A 118 -15.20 4.20 6.53
C ILE A 118 -16.62 3.88 6.09
N ALA A 119 -16.81 2.67 5.61
CA ALA A 119 -18.10 2.12 5.23
C ALA A 119 -18.65 1.31 6.41
N SER A 120 -19.68 1.84 7.07
CA SER A 120 -20.30 1.24 8.25
C SER A 120 -21.63 0.60 7.89
N ARG A 121 -21.77 -0.70 8.17
CA ARG A 121 -23.03 -1.46 8.07
C ARG A 121 -23.71 -1.32 6.71
N ILE A 122 -22.92 -1.35 5.63
CA ILE A 122 -23.44 -1.20 4.26
C ILE A 122 -24.52 -2.25 3.97
N GLY A 123 -25.66 -1.78 3.45
CA GLY A 123 -26.85 -2.59 3.19
C GLY A 123 -27.83 -2.69 4.36
N SER A 124 -27.52 -2.11 5.53
CA SER A 124 -28.44 -1.99 6.66
C SER A 124 -29.21 -0.66 6.64
N ALA A 125 -30.33 -0.58 7.38
CA ALA A 125 -31.14 0.63 7.47
C ALA A 125 -30.40 1.82 8.11
N ASP A 126 -29.40 1.53 8.94
CA ASP A 126 -28.54 2.49 9.65
C ASP A 126 -27.13 2.56 9.04
N GLN A 127 -26.99 2.20 7.74
CA GLN A 127 -25.72 2.31 7.02
C GLN A 127 -25.21 3.75 7.04
N LYS A 128 -23.89 3.91 7.10
CA LYS A 128 -23.24 5.22 7.09
C LYS A 128 -21.89 5.15 6.41
N ILE A 129 -21.60 6.15 5.59
CA ILE A 129 -20.29 6.31 4.96
C ILE A 129 -19.71 7.63 5.44
N THR A 130 -18.54 7.57 6.05
CA THR A 130 -17.80 8.74 6.54
C THR A 130 -16.47 8.79 5.83
N ALA A 131 -16.05 9.96 5.34
CA ALA A 131 -14.79 10.11 4.63
C ALA A 131 -14.00 11.33 5.14
N GLY A 132 -12.67 11.25 5.08
CA GLY A 132 -11.80 12.32 5.55
C GLY A 132 -10.36 11.87 5.72
N MET A 133 -9.50 12.81 6.10
CA MET A 133 -8.12 12.49 6.47
C MET A 133 -8.09 11.65 7.75
N ILE A 134 -7.10 10.77 7.88
CA ILE A 134 -6.95 9.92 9.06
C ILE A 134 -6.97 10.76 10.36
N SER A 135 -6.23 11.87 10.39
CA SER A 135 -6.17 12.78 11.54
C SER A 135 -7.52 13.39 11.98
N SER A 136 -8.43 13.58 11.02
CA SER A 136 -9.76 14.14 11.27
C SER A 136 -10.75 13.04 11.65
N ILE A 137 -10.74 11.93 10.92
CA ILE A 137 -11.79 10.90 10.99
C ILE A 137 -11.69 10.04 12.25
N VAL A 138 -10.50 9.86 12.82
CA VAL A 138 -10.29 9.06 14.05
C VAL A 138 -11.03 9.61 15.27
N LYS A 139 -11.53 10.85 15.19
CA LYS A 139 -12.33 11.52 16.24
C LYS A 139 -13.83 11.17 16.15
N THR A 140 -14.24 10.44 15.12
CA THR A 140 -15.63 10.14 14.82
C THR A 140 -16.05 8.80 15.44
N ASP A 141 -17.30 8.73 15.89
CA ASP A 141 -17.94 7.46 16.24
C ASP A 141 -18.61 6.86 15.01
N PHE A 142 -18.23 5.63 14.68
CA PHE A 142 -18.74 4.89 13.51
C PHE A 142 -19.95 4.01 13.84
N GLY A 143 -20.33 3.91 15.13
CA GLY A 143 -21.39 3.04 15.61
C GLY A 143 -20.97 1.57 15.66
N GLY A 144 -21.94 0.65 15.64
CA GLY A 144 -21.67 -0.79 15.73
C GLY A 144 -21.17 -1.44 14.43
N PRO A 145 -20.62 -2.66 14.51
CA PRO A 145 -20.11 -3.40 13.35
C PRO A 145 -21.22 -3.84 12.37
N PRO A 146 -20.87 -4.32 11.16
CA PRO A 146 -19.51 -4.42 10.60
C PRO A 146 -19.03 -3.10 9.96
N HIS A 147 -17.72 -2.94 9.89
CA HIS A 147 -17.08 -1.80 9.22
C HIS A 147 -16.08 -2.28 8.16
N THR A 148 -15.79 -1.42 7.20
CA THR A 148 -14.72 -1.60 6.21
C THR A 148 -13.98 -0.28 6.05
N VAL A 149 -12.66 -0.35 6.04
CA VAL A 149 -11.79 0.80 5.74
C VAL A 149 -11.47 0.76 4.25
N ILE A 150 -11.54 1.90 3.58
CA ILE A 150 -11.12 2.05 2.19
C ILE A 150 -10.07 3.15 2.14
N ILE A 151 -8.91 2.84 1.57
CA ILE A 151 -7.89 3.83 1.23
C ILE A 151 -7.94 4.02 -0.29
N PRO A 152 -8.58 5.09 -0.80
CA PRO A 152 -8.65 5.32 -2.23
C PRO A 152 -7.27 5.71 -2.79
N GLY A 153 -6.96 5.25 -4.00
CA GLY A 153 -5.87 5.83 -4.81
C GLY A 153 -6.26 7.21 -5.37
N SER A 154 -5.72 7.56 -6.54
CA SER A 154 -6.14 8.77 -7.25
C SER A 154 -7.63 8.71 -7.54
N LEU A 155 -8.42 9.72 -7.20
CA LEU A 155 -9.85 9.76 -7.51
C LEU A 155 -10.09 10.33 -8.92
N HIS A 156 -11.07 9.79 -9.62
CA HIS A 156 -11.66 10.42 -10.79
C HIS A 156 -12.68 11.47 -10.33
N PHE A 157 -12.91 12.53 -11.12
CA PHE A 157 -13.80 13.63 -10.70
C PHE A 157 -15.20 13.13 -10.33
N THR A 158 -15.76 12.16 -11.06
CA THR A 158 -17.05 11.55 -10.74
C THR A 158 -17.08 10.78 -9.42
N GLU A 159 -15.94 10.20 -9.01
CA GLU A 159 -15.83 9.52 -7.72
C GLU A 159 -15.78 10.55 -6.59
N SER A 160 -15.04 11.66 -6.78
CA SER A 160 -15.03 12.79 -5.84
C SER A 160 -16.43 13.40 -5.69
N ASP A 161 -17.12 13.66 -6.81
CA ASP A 161 -18.49 14.20 -6.81
C ASP A 161 -19.47 13.25 -6.10
N ALA A 162 -19.33 11.93 -6.32
CA ALA A 162 -20.17 10.94 -5.68
C ALA A 162 -19.92 10.87 -4.16
N LEU A 163 -18.66 10.89 -3.73
CA LEU A 163 -18.30 10.93 -2.31
C LEU A 163 -18.86 12.19 -1.62
N ASP A 164 -18.72 13.36 -2.25
CA ASP A 164 -19.26 14.61 -1.72
C ASP A 164 -20.79 14.61 -1.62
N ALA A 165 -21.48 13.91 -2.52
CA ALA A 165 -22.92 13.83 -2.52
C ALA A 165 -23.50 12.79 -1.53
N SER A 166 -22.82 11.65 -1.33
CA SER A 166 -23.38 10.51 -0.59
C SER A 166 -22.76 10.27 0.79
N CYS A 167 -21.57 10.83 1.05
CA CYS A 167 -20.82 10.56 2.27
C CYS A 167 -20.82 11.74 3.23
N VAL A 168 -20.62 11.45 4.52
CA VAL A 168 -20.28 12.48 5.51
C VAL A 168 -18.79 12.78 5.38
N CYS A 169 -18.45 13.74 4.51
CA CYS A 169 -17.08 14.22 4.30
C CYS A 169 -16.68 15.21 5.40
N ILE A 170 -15.71 14.83 6.23
CA ILE A 170 -15.09 15.73 7.21
C ILE A 170 -14.08 16.66 6.52
N ASP A 171 -13.38 16.12 5.52
CA ASP A 171 -12.44 16.82 4.65
C ASP A 171 -12.83 16.56 3.18
N SER A 172 -12.51 17.49 2.29
CA SER A 172 -12.83 17.36 0.86
C SER A 172 -12.16 16.14 0.20
N PRO A 173 -12.82 15.46 -0.76
CA PRO A 173 -12.29 14.26 -1.43
C PRO A 173 -11.09 14.56 -2.32
N THR A 174 -9.88 14.30 -1.81
CA THR A 174 -8.63 14.47 -2.57
C THR A 174 -8.09 13.17 -3.15
N GLY A 175 -8.52 12.01 -2.63
CA GLY A 175 -7.88 10.73 -2.90
C GLY A 175 -6.45 10.68 -2.37
N ASN A 176 -5.66 9.70 -2.82
CA ASN A 176 -4.25 9.59 -2.45
C ASN A 176 -3.35 9.20 -3.62
N THR A 177 -2.14 9.74 -3.64
CA THR A 177 -1.07 9.36 -4.57
C THR A 177 0.19 9.06 -3.78
N VAL A 178 0.94 8.06 -4.21
CA VAL A 178 2.23 7.71 -3.59
C VAL A 178 3.30 7.58 -4.66
N GLU A 179 4.49 8.08 -4.35
CA GLU A 179 5.66 7.79 -5.18
C GLU A 179 6.08 6.34 -5.02
N LYS A 180 6.51 5.72 -6.11
CA LYS A 180 7.07 4.37 -6.07
C LYS A 180 8.27 4.34 -5.12
N ILE A 181 8.36 3.30 -4.28
CA ILE A 181 9.49 3.10 -3.37
C ILE A 181 10.82 3.15 -4.12
N SER A 182 10.89 2.54 -5.30
CA SER A 182 12.10 2.58 -6.13
C SER A 182 12.50 4.01 -6.49
N ALA A 183 11.55 4.86 -6.86
CA ALA A 183 11.82 6.27 -7.13
C ALA A 183 12.33 7.00 -5.88
N GLN A 184 11.70 6.77 -4.72
CA GLN A 184 12.15 7.34 -3.44
C GLN A 184 13.56 6.86 -3.07
N MET A 185 13.87 5.57 -3.29
CA MET A 185 15.19 5.00 -3.05
C MET A 185 16.23 5.65 -3.95
N ILE A 186 15.98 5.74 -5.26
CA ILE A 186 16.91 6.37 -6.20
C ILE A 186 17.15 7.84 -5.82
N ALA A 187 16.09 8.60 -5.53
CA ALA A 187 16.19 10.00 -5.11
C ALA A 187 17.03 10.18 -3.83
N LYS A 188 17.01 9.21 -2.91
CA LYS A 188 17.80 9.22 -1.68
C LYS A 188 19.24 8.75 -1.90
N TYR A 189 19.44 7.59 -2.53
CA TYR A 189 20.73 6.92 -2.61
C TYR A 189 21.64 7.51 -3.69
N VAL A 190 21.12 7.93 -4.85
CA VAL A 190 21.96 8.49 -5.92
C VAL A 190 22.82 9.67 -5.46
N PRO A 191 22.29 10.68 -4.75
CA PRO A 191 23.13 11.76 -4.21
C PRO A 191 24.21 11.27 -3.24
N MET A 192 23.87 10.32 -2.36
CA MET A 192 24.80 9.76 -1.37
C MET A 192 25.95 9.00 -2.04
N VAL A 193 25.63 8.14 -3.00
CA VAL A 193 26.61 7.34 -3.74
C VAL A 193 27.47 8.25 -4.63
N ARG A 194 26.91 9.29 -5.26
CA ARG A 194 27.68 10.30 -5.99
C ARG A 194 28.67 11.03 -5.09
N GLU A 195 28.28 11.39 -3.87
CA GLU A 195 29.18 12.01 -2.90
C GLU A 195 30.30 11.05 -2.48
N ALA A 196 29.97 9.77 -2.25
CA ALA A 196 30.93 8.74 -1.93
C ALA A 196 31.93 8.51 -3.08
N LEU A 197 31.45 8.47 -4.33
CA LEU A 197 32.26 8.36 -5.54
C LEU A 197 33.23 9.53 -5.68
N ASN A 198 32.77 10.76 -5.48
CA ASN A 198 33.61 11.96 -5.56
C ASN A 198 34.74 11.91 -4.53
N LYS A 199 34.45 11.46 -3.30
CA LYS A 199 35.47 11.24 -2.27
C LYS A 199 36.46 10.14 -2.67
N ALA A 200 35.96 9.01 -3.18
CA ALA A 200 36.80 7.91 -3.64
C ALA A 200 37.74 8.34 -4.78
N ARG A 201 37.26 9.14 -5.74
CA ARG A 201 38.08 9.73 -6.82
C ARG A 201 39.22 10.58 -6.31
N THR A 202 39.00 11.36 -5.25
CA THR A 202 40.07 12.15 -4.63
C THR A 202 41.08 11.30 -3.88
N THR A 203 40.62 10.26 -3.17
CA THR A 203 41.50 9.39 -2.37
C THR A 203 42.33 8.44 -3.23
N HIS A 204 41.75 7.90 -4.30
CA HIS A 204 42.37 6.90 -5.17
C HIS A 204 42.83 7.50 -6.51
N ALA A 205 43.16 8.79 -6.57
CA ALA A 205 43.54 9.43 -7.82
C ALA A 205 44.67 8.66 -8.56
N GLY A 206 44.37 8.17 -9.77
CA GLY A 206 45.30 7.38 -10.60
C GLY A 206 45.42 5.90 -10.21
N ARG A 207 44.51 5.38 -9.38
CA ARG A 207 44.38 3.95 -9.01
C ARG A 207 42.93 3.52 -9.14
N HIS A 208 42.71 2.31 -9.67
CA HIS A 208 41.37 1.73 -9.81
C HIS A 208 40.40 2.59 -10.64
N ASP A 209 40.90 3.36 -11.61
CA ASP A 209 40.10 4.27 -12.44
C ASP A 209 38.96 3.52 -13.15
N GLU A 210 39.19 2.29 -13.62
CA GLU A 210 38.15 1.43 -14.22
C GLU A 210 36.98 1.14 -13.25
N ILE A 211 37.26 0.95 -11.96
CA ILE A 211 36.22 0.69 -10.95
C ILE A 211 35.42 1.97 -10.68
N LEU A 212 36.10 3.11 -10.58
CA LEU A 212 35.48 4.42 -10.36
C LEU A 212 34.66 4.89 -11.57
N GLU A 213 35.08 4.54 -12.78
CA GLU A 213 34.32 4.77 -14.01
C GLU A 213 33.08 3.87 -14.06
N ASN A 214 33.22 2.57 -13.79
CA ASN A 214 32.09 1.65 -13.74
C ASN A 214 31.06 2.06 -12.68
N ALA A 215 31.49 2.49 -11.49
CA ALA A 215 30.59 3.01 -10.47
C ALA A 215 29.84 4.26 -10.96
N GLU A 216 30.49 5.17 -11.69
CA GLU A 216 29.81 6.32 -12.30
C GLU A 216 28.77 5.90 -13.34
N LEU A 217 29.11 4.92 -14.19
CA LEU A 217 28.20 4.38 -15.19
C LEU A 217 26.96 3.75 -14.55
N TYR A 218 27.13 2.95 -13.49
CA TYR A 218 26.02 2.36 -12.76
C TYR A 218 25.09 3.40 -12.10
N ILE A 219 25.63 4.53 -11.62
CA ILE A 219 24.81 5.64 -11.11
C ILE A 219 23.96 6.24 -12.24
N ARG A 220 24.57 6.51 -13.40
CA ARG A 220 23.87 7.08 -14.57
C ARG A 220 22.80 6.12 -15.09
N ASP A 221 23.13 4.83 -15.14
CA ASP A 221 22.20 3.77 -15.53
C ASP A 221 21.03 3.69 -14.55
N ALA A 222 21.26 3.84 -13.24
CA ALA A 222 20.18 3.86 -12.26
C ALA A 222 19.17 5.00 -12.52
N GLU A 223 19.65 6.20 -12.80
CA GLU A 223 18.79 7.35 -13.15
C GLU A 223 18.03 7.12 -14.46
N LYS A 224 18.73 6.58 -15.47
CA LYS A 224 18.14 6.29 -16.79
C LYS A 224 17.08 5.19 -16.71
N PHE A 225 17.37 4.08 -16.05
CA PHE A 225 16.43 2.99 -15.86
C PHE A 225 15.19 3.45 -15.10
N LEU A 226 15.33 4.33 -14.11
CA LEU A 226 14.17 4.90 -13.44
C LEU A 226 13.32 5.75 -14.39
N ALA A 227 13.96 6.60 -15.22
CA ALA A 227 13.26 7.41 -16.21
C ALA A 227 12.54 6.56 -17.27
N ASP A 228 13.13 5.41 -17.64
CA ASP A 228 12.55 4.43 -18.57
C ASP A 228 11.49 3.52 -17.91
N GLY A 229 11.19 3.71 -16.61
CA GLY A 229 10.20 2.91 -15.86
C GLY A 229 10.68 1.51 -15.46
N GLN A 230 11.97 1.22 -15.60
CA GLN A 230 12.62 -0.03 -15.19
C GLN A 230 13.05 0.04 -13.72
N ASP A 231 12.07 0.17 -12.83
CA ASP A 231 12.25 0.47 -11.41
C ASP A 231 13.20 -0.50 -10.67
N GLU A 232 13.09 -1.81 -10.93
CA GLU A 232 13.92 -2.83 -10.27
C GLU A 232 15.38 -2.77 -10.71
N VAL A 233 15.59 -2.56 -12.02
CA VAL A 233 16.93 -2.45 -12.62
C VAL A 233 17.62 -1.17 -12.14
N ALA A 234 16.85 -0.09 -11.96
CA ALA A 234 17.35 1.14 -11.37
C ALA A 234 17.91 0.91 -9.96
N VAL A 235 17.14 0.24 -9.09
CA VAL A 235 17.54 -0.03 -7.69
C VAL A 235 18.76 -0.97 -7.65
N LEU A 236 18.81 -1.98 -8.51
CA LEU A 236 19.98 -2.86 -8.63
C LEU A 236 21.22 -2.09 -9.07
N SER A 237 21.09 -1.22 -10.07
CA SER A 237 22.22 -0.44 -10.62
C SER A 237 22.83 0.47 -9.56
N ILE A 238 22.01 1.16 -8.76
CA ILE A 238 22.55 1.99 -7.68
C ILE A 238 23.22 1.15 -6.58
N GLY A 239 22.69 -0.04 -6.28
CA GLY A 239 23.30 -0.98 -5.33
C GLY A 239 24.66 -1.50 -5.81
N TYR A 240 24.81 -1.77 -7.11
CA TYR A 240 26.11 -2.13 -7.68
C TYR A 240 27.12 -0.98 -7.60
N ALA A 241 26.71 0.25 -7.89
CA ALA A 241 27.58 1.42 -7.75
C ALA A 241 28.09 1.58 -6.31
N ASP A 242 27.19 1.47 -5.33
CA ASP A 242 27.51 1.58 -3.91
C ASP A 242 28.47 0.46 -3.48
N GLY A 243 28.19 -0.78 -3.85
CA GLY A 243 29.04 -1.93 -3.55
C GLY A 243 30.44 -1.83 -4.15
N LEU A 244 30.61 -1.28 -5.36
CA LEU A 244 31.93 -1.03 -5.94
C LEU A 244 32.72 0.01 -5.15
N ILE A 245 32.06 1.08 -4.69
CA ILE A 245 32.70 2.14 -3.90
C ILE A 245 33.09 1.62 -2.51
N ASP A 246 32.22 0.84 -1.87
CA ASP A 246 32.53 0.23 -0.57
C ASP A 246 33.65 -0.81 -0.66
N ALA A 247 33.73 -1.59 -1.74
CA ALA A 247 34.84 -2.50 -1.97
C ALA A 247 36.20 -1.77 -2.02
N LEU A 248 36.26 -0.58 -2.63
CA LEU A 248 37.47 0.26 -2.64
C LEU A 248 37.82 0.78 -1.25
N ARG A 249 36.82 1.18 -0.46
CA ARG A 249 37.03 1.63 0.93
C ARG A 249 37.59 0.52 1.80
N MET A 250 37.03 -0.70 1.68
CA MET A 250 37.47 -1.86 2.44
C MET A 250 38.90 -2.28 2.07
N ALA A 251 39.29 -2.17 0.81
CA ALA A 251 40.66 -2.45 0.38
C ALA A 251 41.70 -1.54 1.07
N ASP A 252 41.29 -0.33 1.45
CA ASP A 252 42.10 0.65 2.19
C ASP A 252 41.95 0.53 3.72
N GLY A 253 41.24 -0.50 4.22
CA GLY A 253 41.01 -0.71 5.65
C GLY A 253 40.04 0.30 6.28
N LEU A 254 39.27 1.02 5.46
CA LEU A 254 38.21 1.92 5.91
C LEU A 254 36.90 1.14 6.02
N GLU A 255 36.09 1.46 7.03
CA GLU A 255 34.76 0.86 7.16
C GLU A 255 33.82 1.30 6.02
N PRO A 256 32.88 0.44 5.60
CA PRO A 256 31.81 0.81 4.67
C PRO A 256 31.02 2.02 5.19
N LYS A 257 30.54 2.85 4.26
CA LYS A 257 29.94 4.14 4.64
C LYS A 257 28.44 4.06 4.96
N MET A 258 27.79 2.94 4.64
CA MET A 258 26.36 2.68 4.82
C MET A 258 26.11 1.29 5.40
#